data_AF-A0A3S4U8K9-F1
#
_entry.id   AF-A0A3S4U8K9-F1
#
_cell.length_a   1.000
_cell.length_b   1.000
_cell.length_c   1.000
_cell.angle_alpha   90.00
_cell.angle_beta   90.00
_cell.angle_gamma   90.00
#
_symmetry.space_group_name_H-M   'P 1'
#
loop_
_entity.id
_entity.type
_entity.pdbx_description
1 polymer ?
#
loop_
_entity_poly.entity_id
_entity_poly.type
_entity_poly.pdbx_seq_one_letter_code
_entity_poly.pdbx_strand_id
1 'polypeptide(L)'
;MLENTQEFIHQVVPHELAHLIVYQVFGRVKPHGKEWQGVMNEIFHLPADTCHQFDVQNVQGKTVEYRCTCQTHSLSIRRHNRILKEGVEYLCRKCKGKLIFVCENKA
;
A
#
# COMPACT_ATOMS: atom_id res chain seq x y z
N MET A 1 9.22 9.36 -11.56
CA MET A 1 7.98 9.80 -10.89
C MET A 1 6.82 9.96 -11.89
N LEU A 2 6.84 9.29 -13.05
CA LEU A 2 5.89 9.52 -14.15
C LEU A 2 5.62 8.24 -14.95
N GLU A 3 5.41 7.12 -14.27
CA GLU A 3 4.82 5.96 -14.91
C GLU A 3 3.36 5.88 -14.45
N ASN A 4 2.45 5.61 -15.39
CA ASN A 4 1.01 5.45 -15.15
C ASN A 4 0.23 6.71 -14.74
N THR A 5 0.75 7.92 -14.99
CA THR A 5 0.07 9.19 -14.59
C THR A 5 -1.35 9.30 -15.17
N GLN A 6 -1.54 8.95 -16.44
CA GLN A 6 -2.85 9.04 -17.08
C GLN A 6 -3.83 8.01 -16.52
N GLU A 7 -3.39 6.78 -16.28
CA GLU A 7 -4.25 5.74 -15.70
C GLU A 7 -4.62 6.06 -14.25
N PHE A 8 -3.68 6.60 -13.48
CA PHE A 8 -3.94 7.12 -12.15
C PHE A 8 -4.98 8.26 -12.16
N ILE A 9 -4.83 9.23 -13.06
CA ILE A 9 -5.80 10.33 -13.20
C ILE A 9 -7.17 9.82 -13.60
N HIS A 10 -7.26 8.87 -14.54
CA HIS A 10 -8.56 8.41 -15.03
C HIS A 10 -9.25 7.42 -14.09
N GLN A 11 -8.51 6.70 -13.24
CA GLN A 11 -9.11 5.69 -12.36
C GLN A 11 -9.16 6.13 -10.89
N VAL A 12 -8.03 6.61 -10.34
CA VAL A 12 -7.93 6.90 -8.90
C VAL A 12 -8.57 8.24 -8.54
N VAL A 13 -8.39 9.28 -9.36
CA VAL A 13 -8.98 10.60 -9.04
C VAL A 13 -10.52 10.53 -8.99
N PRO A 14 -11.22 9.91 -9.96
CA PRO A 14 -12.66 9.70 -9.86
C PRO A 14 -13.07 8.83 -8.67
N HIS A 15 -12.29 7.78 -8.37
CA HIS A 15 -12.54 6.91 -7.21
C HIS A 15 -12.56 7.70 -5.89
N GLU A 16 -11.53 8.51 -5.65
CA GLU A 16 -11.42 9.31 -4.43
C GLU A 16 -12.45 10.46 -4.42
N LEU A 17 -12.71 11.07 -5.57
CA LEU A 17 -13.73 12.11 -5.69
C LEU A 17 -15.14 11.55 -5.42
N ALA A 18 -15.42 10.32 -5.84
CA ALA A 18 -16.69 9.65 -5.54
C ALA A 18 -16.91 9.49 -4.03
N HIS A 19 -15.87 9.19 -3.24
CA HIS A 19 -16.00 9.16 -1.77
C HIS A 19 -16.39 10.53 -1.21
N LEU A 20 -15.81 11.61 -1.72
CA LEU A 20 -16.12 12.97 -1.29
C LEU A 20 -17.56 13.38 -1.66
N ILE A 21 -17.99 13.09 -2.89
CA ILE A 21 -19.36 13.37 -3.36
C ILE A 21 -20.36 12.61 -2.51
N VAL A 22 -20.14 11.31 -2.29
CA VAL A 22 -21.04 10.47 -1.49
C VAL A 22 -21.14 10.99 -0.06
N TYR A 23 -20.02 11.34 0.56
CA TYR A 23 -20.02 11.90 1.90
C TYR A 23 -20.79 13.23 1.97
N GLN A 24 -20.59 14.11 0.99
CA GLN A 24 -21.23 15.42 0.95
C GLN A 24 -22.75 15.34 0.76
N VAL A 25 -23.23 14.37 -0.03
CA VAL A 25 -24.65 14.23 -0.38
C VAL A 25 -25.41 13.32 0.58
N PHE A 26 -24.81 12.20 1.00
CA PHE A 26 -25.48 11.14 1.77
C PHE A 26 -24.94 10.99 3.20
N GLY A 27 -23.85 11.68 3.56
CA GLY A 27 -23.20 11.54 4.85
C GLY A 27 -22.43 10.22 4.98
N ARG A 28 -22.39 9.65 6.19
CA ARG A 28 -21.66 8.40 6.45
C ARG A 28 -22.48 7.19 6.00
N VAL A 29 -22.06 6.59 4.89
CA VAL A 29 -22.62 5.34 4.35
C VAL A 29 -21.54 4.26 4.22
N LYS A 30 -21.93 3.06 3.79
CA LYS A 30 -20.99 1.96 3.54
C LYS A 30 -19.98 2.38 2.46
N PRO A 31 -18.65 2.24 2.70
CA PRO A 31 -17.65 2.47 1.67
C PRO A 31 -17.93 1.61 0.44
N HIS A 32 -17.85 2.21 -0.74
CA HIS A 32 -18.11 1.54 -2.02
C HIS A 32 -19.51 0.88 -2.11
N GLY A 33 -20.49 1.41 -1.36
CA GLY A 33 -21.89 0.99 -1.37
C GLY A 33 -22.66 1.50 -2.60
N LYS A 34 -23.98 1.31 -2.62
CA LYS A 34 -24.85 1.63 -3.77
C LYS A 34 -24.72 3.09 -4.20
N GLU A 35 -24.58 4.02 -3.26
CA GLU A 35 -24.42 5.46 -3.54
C GLU A 35 -23.11 5.72 -4.28
N TRP A 36 -22.01 5.12 -3.83
CA TRP A 36 -20.71 5.23 -4.46
C TRP A 36 -20.68 4.56 -5.83
N GLN A 37 -21.27 3.37 -5.96
CA GLN A 37 -21.41 2.68 -7.25
C GLN A 37 -22.23 3.50 -8.25
N GLY A 38 -23.28 4.18 -7.79
CA GLY A 38 -24.06 5.12 -8.60
C GLY A 38 -23.21 6.28 -9.11
N VAL A 39 -22.44 6.94 -8.22
CA VAL A 39 -21.52 8.02 -8.63
C VAL A 39 -20.50 7.52 -9.67
N MET A 40 -19.91 6.34 -9.46
CA MET A 40 -18.94 5.78 -10.42
C MET A 40 -19.58 5.46 -11.78
N ASN A 41 -20.67 4.70 -11.80
CA ASN A 41 -21.24 4.18 -13.04
C ASN A 41 -22.09 5.24 -13.78
N GLU A 42 -22.84 6.06 -13.06
CA GLU A 42 -23.85 6.96 -13.64
C GLU A 42 -23.33 8.38 -13.86
N ILE A 43 -22.39 8.85 -13.03
CA ILE A 43 -21.83 10.21 -13.13
C ILE A 43 -20.47 10.18 -13.82
N PHE A 44 -19.55 9.32 -13.36
CA PHE A 44 -18.22 9.23 -13.97
C PHE A 44 -18.16 8.27 -15.17
N HIS A 45 -19.20 7.45 -15.38
CA HIS A 45 -19.22 6.44 -16.45
C HIS A 45 -18.01 5.49 -16.41
N LEU A 46 -17.54 5.20 -15.20
CA LEU A 46 -16.45 4.27 -14.93
C LEU A 46 -16.99 3.05 -14.19
N PRO A 47 -16.41 1.86 -14.41
CA PRO A 47 -16.78 0.71 -13.61
C PRO A 47 -16.49 0.99 -12.13
N ALA A 48 -17.41 0.56 -11.27
CA ALA A 48 -17.30 0.70 -9.82
C ALA A 48 -16.28 -0.30 -9.21
N ASP A 49 -15.09 -0.39 -9.80
CA ASP A 49 -14.01 -1.23 -9.34
C ASP A 49 -13.36 -0.64 -8.09
N THR A 50 -13.25 -1.46 -7.04
CA THR A 50 -12.67 -1.03 -5.77
C THR A 50 -11.15 -1.20 -5.70
N CYS A 51 -10.58 -1.89 -6.69
CA CYS A 51 -9.17 -2.24 -6.74
C CYS A 51 -8.60 -1.87 -8.10
N HIS A 52 -7.49 -1.14 -8.09
CA HIS A 52 -6.70 -0.82 -9.28
C HIS A 52 -5.41 -1.62 -9.26
N GLN A 53 -4.98 -2.12 -10.43
CA GLN A 53 -3.74 -2.86 -10.57
C GLN A 53 -2.71 -1.97 -11.26
N PHE A 54 -1.81 -1.36 -10.48
CA PHE A 54 -0.67 -0.61 -11.01
C PHE A 54 0.61 -1.44 -10.94
N ASP A 55 1.48 -1.29 -11.93
CA ASP A 55 2.85 -1.76 -11.79
C ASP A 55 3.57 -0.89 -10.74
N VAL A 56 4.06 -1.55 -9.70
CA VAL A 56 4.73 -0.93 -8.56
C VAL A 56 6.24 -1.22 -8.52
N GLN A 57 6.79 -1.88 -9.55
CA GLN A 57 8.22 -2.24 -9.58
C GLN A 57 9.11 -1.02 -9.35
N ASN A 58 8.81 0.11 -9.99
CA ASN A 58 9.61 1.33 -9.89
C ASN A 58 9.36 2.17 -8.61
N VAL A 59 8.36 1.79 -7.81
CA VAL A 59 8.11 2.37 -6.47
C VAL A 59 8.41 1.39 -5.35
N GLN A 60 9.02 0.24 -5.64
CA GLN A 60 9.51 -0.66 -4.61
C GLN A 60 10.53 0.10 -3.75
N GLY A 61 10.09 0.47 -2.55
CA GLY A 61 10.92 1.20 -1.60
C GLY A 61 12.15 0.39 -1.22
N LYS A 62 13.24 1.10 -0.88
CA LYS A 62 14.48 0.47 -0.41
C LYS A 62 14.18 -0.55 0.68
N THR A 63 14.85 -1.70 0.60
CA THR A 63 14.79 -2.73 1.63
C THR A 63 16.11 -2.85 2.36
N VAL A 64 16.03 -3.26 3.61
CA VAL A 64 17.17 -3.48 4.50
C VAL A 64 17.25 -4.97 4.81
N GLU A 65 18.46 -5.53 4.73
CA GLU A 65 18.68 -6.96 4.94
C GLU A 65 18.64 -7.32 6.43
N TYR A 66 17.89 -8.38 6.75
CA TYR A 66 17.84 -9.02 8.05
C TYR A 66 18.02 -10.53 7.89
N ARG A 67 18.61 -11.18 8.89
CA ARG A 67 18.85 -12.62 8.89
C ARG A 67 18.24 -13.28 10.12
N CYS A 68 17.72 -14.49 9.92
CA CYS A 68 17.41 -15.43 11.00
C CYS A 68 18.23 -16.71 10.78
N THR A 69 18.05 -17.71 11.64
CA THR A 69 18.79 -18.99 11.55
C THR A 69 18.51 -19.80 10.28
N CYS A 70 17.42 -19.52 9.55
CA CYS A 70 17.05 -20.31 8.38
C CYS A 70 17.08 -19.57 7.03
N GLN A 71 17.08 -18.23 7.02
CA GLN A 71 17.10 -17.45 5.78
C GLN A 71 17.38 -15.96 6.00
N THR A 72 17.65 -15.29 4.88
CA THR A 72 17.69 -13.83 4.75
C THR A 72 16.29 -13.27 4.42
N HIS A 73 16.04 -12.04 4.84
CA HIS A 73 14.80 -11.30 4.64
C HIS A 73 15.10 -9.84 4.24
N SER A 74 14.33 -9.33 3.29
CA SER A 74 14.35 -7.91 2.92
C SER A 74 13.20 -7.19 3.64
N LEU A 75 13.52 -6.40 4.67
CA LEU A 75 12.52 -5.60 5.39
C LEU A 75 12.39 -4.21 4.76
N SER A 76 11.17 -3.69 4.62
CA SER A 76 10.97 -2.31 4.17
C SER A 76 11.55 -1.30 5.17
N ILE A 77 11.90 -0.10 4.70
CA ILE A 77 12.33 1.02 5.58
C ILE A 77 11.34 1.24 6.74
N ARG A 78 10.03 1.09 6.50
CA ARG A 78 9.02 1.20 7.56
C ARG A 78 9.24 0.16 8.67
N ARG A 79 9.45 -1.11 8.32
CA ARG A 79 9.71 -2.15 9.33
C ARG A 79 11.04 -1.95 10.03
N HIS A 80 12.10 -1.58 9.30
CA HIS A 80 13.39 -1.23 9.86
C HIS A 80 13.28 -0.09 10.88
N ASN A 81 12.57 0.99 10.54
CA ASN A 81 12.34 2.12 11.44
C ASN A 81 11.56 1.74 12.70
N ARG A 82 10.58 0.82 12.60
CA ARG A 82 9.86 0.31 13.78
C ARG A 82 10.77 -0.48 14.72
N ILE A 83 11.73 -1.24 14.16
CA ILE A 83 12.73 -1.95 14.97
C ILE A 83 13.60 -0.94 15.72
N LEU A 84 14.10 0.09 15.02
CA LEU A 84 15.01 1.09 15.60
C LEU A 84 14.34 2.06 16.57
N LYS A 85 13.13 2.54 16.26
CA LYS A 85 12.46 3.63 17.00
C LYS A 85 11.44 3.14 18.02
N GLU A 86 10.75 2.05 17.71
CA GLU A 86 9.66 1.52 18.54
C GLU A 86 10.08 0.23 19.29
N GLY A 87 11.29 -0.29 19.05
CA GLY A 87 11.78 -1.54 19.65
C GLY A 87 11.01 -2.78 19.20
N VAL A 88 10.28 -2.71 18.08
CA VAL A 88 9.47 -3.82 17.59
C VAL A 88 10.35 -4.99 17.16
N GLU A 89 10.04 -6.19 17.61
CA GLU A 89 10.70 -7.41 17.16
C GLU A 89 9.87 -8.13 16.09
N TYR A 90 10.52 -8.50 14.99
CA TYR A 90 9.92 -9.35 13.98
C TYR A 90 10.50 -10.76 14.06
N LEU A 91 9.65 -11.76 13.82
CA LEU A 91 10.00 -13.18 13.82
C LEU A 91 9.85 -13.78 12.42
N CYS A 92 10.74 -14.71 12.07
CA CYS A 92 10.65 -15.46 10.83
C CYS A 92 9.39 -16.34 10.85
N ARG A 93 8.61 -16.32 9.76
CA ARG A 93 7.39 -17.14 9.67
C ARG A 93 7.68 -18.64 9.68
N LYS A 94 8.86 -19.06 9.20
CA LYS A 94 9.28 -20.47 9.12
C LYS A 94 9.89 -20.97 10.43
N CYS A 95 11.03 -20.42 10.86
CA CYS A 95 11.73 -20.93 12.06
C CYS A 95 11.33 -20.24 13.37
N LYS A 96 10.48 -19.21 13.32
CA LYS A 96 10.10 -18.37 14.48
C LYS A 96 11.26 -17.63 15.16
N GLY A 97 12.48 -17.74 14.65
CA GLY A 97 13.65 -17.00 15.14
C GLY A 97 13.53 -15.50 14.89
N LYS A 98 14.14 -14.72 15.79
CA LYS A 98 14.22 -13.26 15.70
C LYS A 98 15.00 -12.83 14.46
N LEU A 99 14.50 -11.81 13.76
CA LEU A 99 15.24 -11.18 12.67
C LEU A 99 16.31 -10.24 13.22
N ILE A 100 17.57 -10.49 12.84
CA ILE A 100 18.74 -9.72 13.24
C ILE A 100 19.19 -8.87 12.05
N PHE A 101 19.44 -7.59 12.29
CA PHE A 101 19.90 -6.68 11.25
C PHE A 101 21.29 -7.09 10.75
N VAL A 102 21.47 -7.15 9.43
CA VAL A 102 22.79 -7.36 8.81
C VAL A 102 23.37 -5.98 8.54
N CYS A 103 24.37 -5.56 9.33
CA CYS A 103 25.07 -4.31 9.06
C CYS A 103 25.78 -4.37 7.71
N GLU A 104 25.60 -3.35 6.86
CA GLU A 104 26.43 -3.17 5.67
C GLU A 104 27.86 -2.86 6.11
N ASN A 105 28.72 -3.88 6.18
CA ASN A 105 30.16 -3.65 6.18
C ASN A 105 30.56 -3.18 4.78
N LYS A 106 30.57 -1.86 4.57
CA LYS A 106 31.34 -1.28 3.47
C LYS A 106 32.81 -1.38 3.86
N ALA A 107 33.51 -2.33 3.24
CA ALA A 107 34.97 -2.30 3.14
C ALA A 107 35.39 -1.13 2.24
#